data_AF-A0A6I4W400-F1
#
_entry.id   AF-A0A6I4W400-F1
#
_cell.length_a   1.000
_cell.length_b   1.000
_cell.length_c   1.000
_cell.angle_alpha   90.00
_cell.angle_beta   90.00
_cell.angle_gamma   90.00
#
_symmetry.space_group_name_H-M   'P 1'
#
loop_
_entity.id
_entity.type
_entity.pdbx_description
1 polymer ?
#
loop_
_entity_poly.entity_id
_entity_poly.type
_entity_poly.pdbx_seq_one_letter_code
_entity_poly.pdbx_strand_id
1 'polypeptide(L)'
;MPRSSFYLIPPFLVLVVWWLTTWEHVWFVTIGIIFVLSMFFFIRARNREHKQQEAADTKRLLGKIRHDLMNHVQVLMGYHMMKQEDKGNEYLQRLAEHAAKEREIAELQDEELAVFLLTLSHHYPQWEWEVQKLPTYIEPRAKTNEPIAKWLAVCIRVLAKMGEEKYDWQKVVLQLSGDDQTNFFSFQVYNAENEIIPLHVPAGEWTNLKDQFKQLQMEIVSQQRLTLRTGLSR
;
A
#
# COMPACT_ATOMS: atom_id res chain seq x y z
N MET A 1 9.14 -25.20 -14.16
CA MET A 1 9.10 -26.65 -13.82
C MET A 1 10.50 -27.20 -14.04
N PRO A 2 11.10 -28.05 -13.16
CA PRO A 2 10.47 -29.06 -12.30
C PRO A 2 10.64 -28.82 -10.79
N ARG A 3 9.57 -29.14 -10.03
CA ARG A 3 9.54 -29.29 -8.57
C ARG A 3 9.40 -30.78 -8.28
N SER A 4 10.48 -31.49 -8.01
CA SER A 4 10.42 -32.87 -7.49
C SER A 4 11.80 -33.39 -7.15
N SER A 5 12.34 -33.07 -5.97
CA SER A 5 13.49 -33.81 -5.38
C SER A 5 13.76 -33.58 -3.88
N PHE A 6 12.91 -32.87 -3.13
CA PHE A 6 13.20 -32.58 -1.70
C PHE A 6 12.36 -33.36 -0.67
N TYR A 7 11.57 -34.36 -1.08
CA TYR A 7 10.66 -35.09 -0.18
C TYR A 7 11.11 -36.50 0.21
N LEU A 8 12.30 -36.97 -0.20
CA LEU A 8 12.75 -38.36 0.01
C LEU A 8 13.92 -38.56 0.99
N ILE A 9 14.33 -37.50 1.69
CA ILE A 9 15.37 -37.55 2.71
C ILE A 9 14.89 -37.92 4.15
N PRO A 10 13.59 -37.79 4.56
CA PRO A 10 13.23 -38.01 5.97
C PRO A 10 13.37 -39.45 6.51
N PRO A 11 12.92 -40.52 5.83
CA PRO A 11 12.78 -41.82 6.48
C PRO A 11 14.13 -42.50 6.72
N PHE A 12 15.12 -42.30 5.83
CA PHE A 12 16.42 -42.95 5.95
C PHE A 12 17.27 -42.37 7.09
N LEU A 13 17.25 -41.04 7.28
CA LEU A 13 17.93 -40.38 8.40
C LEU A 13 17.31 -40.77 9.75
N VAL A 14 15.98 -40.90 9.81
CA VAL A 14 15.29 -41.36 11.03
C VAL A 14 15.71 -42.77 11.40
N LEU A 15 15.85 -43.68 10.42
CA LEU A 15 16.30 -45.05 10.66
C LEU A 15 17.77 -45.14 11.09
N VAL A 16 18.65 -44.33 10.50
CA VAL A 16 20.08 -44.28 10.87
C VAL A 16 20.27 -43.71 12.27
N VAL A 17 19.54 -42.65 12.62
CA VAL A 17 19.55 -42.12 14.00
C VAL A 17 19.00 -43.19 14.95
N TRP A 18 17.89 -43.86 14.62
CA TRP A 18 17.32 -44.91 15.47
C TRP A 18 18.27 -46.10 15.71
N TRP A 19 19.11 -46.47 14.73
CA TRP A 19 20.13 -47.51 14.87
C TRP A 19 21.28 -47.11 15.81
N LEU A 20 21.68 -45.84 15.80
CA LEU A 20 22.82 -45.33 16.59
C LEU A 20 22.46 -44.89 18.01
N THR A 21 21.17 -44.81 18.32
CA THR A 21 20.68 -44.20 19.56
C THR A 21 20.53 -45.26 20.65
N THR A 22 21.31 -45.17 21.73
CA THR A 22 21.11 -45.99 22.94
C THR A 22 19.73 -45.70 23.54
N TRP A 23 19.13 -46.67 24.25
CA TRP A 23 17.74 -46.58 24.73
C TRP A 23 17.41 -45.31 25.53
N GLU A 24 18.41 -44.67 26.15
CA GLU A 24 18.26 -43.43 26.91
C GLU A 24 17.95 -42.19 26.04
N HIS A 25 18.29 -42.22 24.75
CA HIS A 25 18.17 -41.04 23.87
C HIS A 25 16.91 -41.08 22.95
N VAL A 26 16.16 -42.19 22.93
CA VAL A 26 14.94 -42.35 22.09
C VAL A 26 13.87 -41.30 22.41
N TRP A 27 13.74 -40.91 23.68
CA TRP A 27 12.79 -39.87 24.12
C TRP A 27 13.11 -38.49 23.55
N PHE A 28 14.39 -38.13 23.40
CA PHE A 28 14.76 -36.84 22.80
C PHE A 28 14.42 -36.79 21.30
N VAL A 29 14.62 -37.90 20.58
CA VAL A 29 14.29 -37.99 19.14
C VAL A 29 12.78 -37.87 18.93
N THR A 30 11.97 -38.57 19.74
CA THR A 30 10.50 -38.50 19.63
C THR A 30 9.95 -37.11 19.95
N ILE A 31 10.45 -36.45 21.00
CA ILE A 31 10.09 -35.06 21.33
C ILE A 31 10.48 -34.12 20.19
N GLY A 32 11.67 -34.28 19.61
CA GLY A 32 12.12 -33.50 18.47
C GLY A 32 11.20 -33.64 17.25
N ILE A 33 10.78 -34.87 16.91
CA ILE A 33 9.85 -35.13 15.80
C ILE A 33 8.49 -34.47 16.07
N ILE A 34 7.94 -34.63 17.27
CA ILE A 34 6.65 -34.01 17.65
C ILE A 34 6.75 -32.49 17.57
N PHE A 35 7.85 -31.90 18.05
CA PHE A 35 8.08 -30.46 17.99
C PHE A 35 8.13 -29.95 16.55
N VAL A 36 8.87 -30.62 15.66
CA VAL A 36 8.96 -30.25 14.24
C VAL A 36 7.60 -30.37 13.54
N LEU A 37 6.85 -31.44 13.80
CA LEU A 37 5.50 -31.61 13.25
C LEU A 37 4.55 -30.53 13.76
N SER A 38 4.56 -30.25 15.06
CA SER A 38 3.74 -29.19 15.66
C SER A 38 4.08 -27.82 15.06
N MET A 39 5.38 -27.50 14.92
CA MET A 39 5.83 -26.26 14.28
C MET A 39 5.39 -26.17 12.82
N PHE A 40 5.49 -27.28 12.07
CA PHE A 40 5.03 -27.34 10.68
C PHE A 40 3.51 -27.13 10.55
N PHE A 41 2.71 -27.79 11.38
CA PHE A 41 1.25 -27.60 11.42
C PHE A 41 0.90 -26.17 11.82
N PHE A 42 1.59 -25.59 12.79
CA PHE A 42 1.40 -24.21 13.22
C PHE A 42 1.71 -23.20 12.10
N ILE A 43 2.84 -23.36 11.40
CA ILE A 43 3.20 -22.51 10.25
C ILE A 43 2.14 -22.66 9.13
N ARG A 44 1.71 -23.88 8.84
CA ARG A 44 0.71 -24.13 7.80
C ARG A 44 -0.67 -23.56 8.16
N ALA A 45 -1.07 -23.65 9.43
CA ALA A 45 -2.30 -23.05 9.93
C ALA A 45 -2.26 -21.53 9.79
N ARG A 46 -1.18 -20.90 10.26
CA ARG A 46 -0.98 -19.45 10.14
C ARG A 46 -0.96 -18.96 8.68
N ASN A 47 -0.31 -19.71 7.79
CA ASN A 47 -0.31 -19.38 6.36
C ASN A 47 -1.71 -19.51 5.71
N ARG A 48 -2.59 -20.37 6.23
CA ARG A 48 -3.98 -20.45 5.76
C ARG A 48 -4.78 -19.25 6.22
N GLU A 49 -4.61 -18.84 7.48
CA GLU A 49 -5.25 -17.64 8.02
C GLU A 49 -4.85 -16.38 7.26
N HIS A 50 -3.54 -16.17 7.01
CA HIS A 50 -3.07 -15.04 6.21
C HIS A 50 -3.67 -15.04 4.79
N LYS A 51 -3.68 -16.20 4.11
CA LYS A 51 -4.29 -16.30 2.77
C LYS A 51 -5.80 -16.03 2.78
N GLN A 52 -6.49 -16.46 3.84
CA GLN A 52 -7.92 -16.19 3.99
C GLN A 52 -8.19 -14.71 4.27
N GLN A 53 -7.34 -14.05 5.06
CA GLN A 53 -7.41 -12.61 5.30
C GLN A 53 -7.15 -11.82 4.01
N GLU A 54 -6.06 -12.11 3.29
CA GLU A 54 -5.76 -11.48 2.01
C GLU A 54 -6.90 -11.67 0.98
N ALA A 55 -7.47 -12.88 0.91
CA ALA A 55 -8.61 -13.14 0.04
C ALA A 55 -9.87 -12.39 0.49
N ALA A 56 -10.13 -12.27 1.79
CA ALA A 56 -11.26 -11.53 2.34
C ALA A 56 -11.13 -10.03 2.08
N ASP A 57 -9.95 -9.46 2.27
CA ASP A 57 -9.63 -8.06 2.01
C ASP A 57 -9.75 -7.75 0.51
N THR A 58 -9.19 -8.62 -0.34
CA THR A 58 -9.33 -8.51 -1.80
C THR A 58 -10.79 -8.55 -2.23
N LYS A 59 -11.58 -9.48 -1.66
CA LYS A 59 -13.03 -9.57 -1.93
C LYS A 59 -13.77 -8.31 -1.50
N ARG A 60 -13.42 -7.74 -0.35
CA ARG A 60 -14.03 -6.50 0.16
C ARG A 60 -13.70 -5.32 -0.76
N LEU A 61 -12.45 -5.21 -1.19
CA LEU A 61 -12.00 -4.18 -2.13
C LEU A 61 -12.76 -4.27 -3.46
N LEU A 62 -12.79 -5.46 -4.08
CA LEU A 62 -13.55 -5.72 -5.31
C LEU A 62 -15.04 -5.42 -5.16
N GLY A 63 -15.61 -5.72 -3.99
CA GLY A 63 -17.00 -5.40 -3.67
C GLY A 63 -17.29 -3.91 -3.75
N LYS A 64 -16.40 -3.06 -3.23
CA LYS A 64 -16.53 -1.59 -3.31
C LYS A 64 -16.31 -1.09 -4.72
N ILE A 65 -15.26 -1.54 -5.42
CA ILE A 65 -15.01 -1.15 -6.82
C ILE A 65 -16.24 -1.43 -7.68
N ARG A 66 -16.85 -2.60 -7.53
CA ARG A 66 -18.09 -2.95 -8.25
C ARG A 66 -19.25 -2.02 -7.91
N HIS A 67 -19.39 -1.65 -6.64
CA HIS A 67 -20.43 -0.71 -6.20
C HIS A 67 -20.22 0.66 -6.86
N ASP A 68 -18.99 1.17 -6.87
CA ASP A 68 -18.66 2.48 -7.43
C ASP A 68 -18.84 2.49 -8.96
N LEU A 69 -18.42 1.42 -9.65
CA LEU A 69 -18.72 1.21 -11.06
C LEU A 69 -20.22 1.20 -11.34
N MET A 70 -21.02 0.54 -10.50
CA MET A 70 -22.48 0.54 -10.64
C MET A 70 -23.05 1.96 -10.49
N ASN A 71 -22.51 2.76 -9.57
CA ASN A 71 -22.92 4.16 -9.41
C ASN A 71 -22.60 4.99 -10.66
N HIS A 72 -21.41 4.84 -11.25
CA HIS A 72 -21.06 5.50 -12.51
C HIS A 72 -22.01 5.11 -13.65
N VAL A 73 -22.36 3.82 -13.75
CA VAL A 73 -23.33 3.33 -14.75
C VAL A 73 -24.72 3.93 -14.51
N GLN A 74 -25.18 4.01 -13.26
CA GLN A 74 -26.47 4.62 -12.92
C GLN A 74 -26.54 6.10 -13.30
N VAL A 75 -25.47 6.86 -13.04
CA VAL A 75 -25.37 8.29 -13.42
C VAL A 75 -25.46 8.45 -14.94
N LEU A 76 -24.70 7.66 -15.70
CA LEU A 76 -24.73 7.67 -17.17
C LEU A 76 -26.11 7.31 -17.72
N MET A 77 -26.75 6.28 -17.16
CA MET A 77 -28.12 5.90 -17.52
C MET A 77 -29.11 7.03 -17.23
N GLY A 78 -28.95 7.74 -16.11
CA GLY A 78 -29.76 8.91 -15.78
C GLY A 78 -29.65 10.01 -16.83
N TYR A 79 -28.43 10.38 -17.25
CA TYR A 79 -28.21 11.36 -18.31
C TYR A 79 -28.83 10.92 -19.64
N HIS A 80 -28.67 9.64 -19.99
CA HIS A 80 -29.26 9.07 -21.21
C HIS A 80 -30.80 9.15 -21.19
N MET A 81 -31.44 8.74 -20.09
CA MET A 81 -32.90 8.81 -19.95
C MET A 81 -33.44 10.24 -20.00
N MET A 82 -32.67 11.22 -19.51
CA MET A 82 -33.01 12.65 -19.59
C MET A 82 -32.65 13.29 -20.94
N LYS A 83 -32.10 12.53 -21.90
CA LYS A 83 -31.57 13.04 -23.18
C LYS A 83 -30.54 14.16 -23.02
N GLN A 84 -29.78 14.13 -21.92
CA GLN A 84 -28.69 15.09 -21.63
C GLN A 84 -27.36 14.53 -22.12
N GLU A 85 -27.26 14.26 -23.43
CA GLU A 85 -26.09 13.59 -24.03
C GLU A 85 -24.79 14.35 -23.81
N ASP A 86 -24.82 15.70 -23.91
CA ASP A 86 -23.63 16.54 -23.68
C ASP A 86 -23.03 16.32 -22.29
N LYS A 87 -23.88 16.30 -21.24
CA LYS A 87 -23.44 16.06 -19.87
C LYS A 87 -22.98 14.61 -19.65
N GLY A 88 -23.65 13.66 -20.31
CA GLY A 88 -23.22 12.26 -20.30
C GLY A 88 -21.82 12.10 -20.89
N ASN A 89 -21.54 12.77 -22.01
CA ASN A 89 -20.23 12.75 -22.66
C ASN A 89 -19.16 13.43 -21.80
N GLU A 90 -19.46 14.59 -21.21
CA GLU A 90 -18.54 15.27 -20.29
C GLU A 90 -18.20 14.38 -19.08
N TYR A 91 -19.21 13.74 -18.49
CA TYR A 91 -19.01 12.81 -17.37
C TYR A 91 -18.15 11.60 -17.78
N LEU A 92 -18.42 11.01 -18.94
CA LEU A 92 -17.65 9.89 -19.46
C LEU A 92 -16.18 10.28 -19.73
N GLN A 93 -15.94 11.48 -20.25
CA GLN A 93 -14.59 11.98 -20.46
C GLN A 93 -13.82 12.10 -19.13
N ARG A 94 -14.43 12.69 -18.10
CA ARG A 94 -13.81 12.76 -16.76
C ARG A 94 -13.51 11.38 -16.18
N LEU A 95 -14.42 10.42 -16.36
CA LEU A 95 -14.21 9.04 -15.92
C LEU A 95 -13.05 8.37 -16.68
N ALA A 96 -12.93 8.60 -17.98
CA ALA A 96 -11.82 8.11 -18.79
C ALA A 96 -10.48 8.73 -18.37
N GLU A 97 -10.45 10.04 -18.08
CA GLU A 97 -9.27 10.73 -17.56
C GLU A 97 -8.85 10.18 -16.19
N HIS A 98 -9.81 9.89 -15.31
CA HIS A 98 -9.54 9.27 -14.01
C HIS A 98 -8.95 7.86 -14.17
N ALA A 99 -9.54 7.02 -15.02
CA ALA A 99 -9.03 5.68 -15.29
C ALA A 99 -7.64 5.69 -15.94
N ALA A 100 -7.33 6.70 -16.77
CA ALA A 100 -5.99 6.88 -17.33
C ALA A 100 -4.96 7.18 -16.25
N LYS A 101 -5.28 8.08 -15.29
CA LYS A 101 -4.41 8.37 -14.13
C LYS A 101 -4.20 7.12 -13.27
N GLU A 102 -5.26 6.36 -12.97
CA GLU A 102 -5.12 5.11 -12.22
C GLU A 102 -4.20 4.11 -12.93
N ARG A 103 -4.31 4.01 -14.25
CA ARG A 103 -3.42 3.15 -15.05
C ARG A 103 -1.95 3.57 -14.92
N GLU A 104 -1.64 4.86 -14.98
CA GLU A 104 -0.26 5.35 -14.81
C GLU A 104 0.35 4.99 -13.46
N ILE A 105 -0.49 4.95 -12.41
CA ILE A 105 -0.10 4.50 -11.07
C ILE A 105 0.05 2.97 -11.02
N ALA A 106 -0.84 2.23 -11.67
CA ALA A 106 -0.77 0.77 -11.76
C ALA A 106 0.49 0.27 -12.51
N GLU A 107 1.02 1.08 -13.43
CA GLU A 107 2.24 0.78 -14.19
C GLU A 107 3.55 1.10 -13.44
N LEU A 108 3.49 1.58 -12.19
CA LEU A 108 4.69 1.75 -11.35
C LEU A 108 5.41 0.42 -11.12
N GLN A 109 6.74 0.41 -11.24
CA GLN A 109 7.58 -0.76 -10.95
C GLN A 109 7.46 -1.30 -9.52
N ASP A 110 7.16 -0.43 -8.55
CA ASP A 110 6.93 -0.83 -7.16
C ASP A 110 5.46 -1.24 -6.98
N GLU A 111 5.21 -2.55 -7.04
CA GLU A 111 3.87 -3.14 -6.87
C GLU A 111 3.23 -2.79 -5.51
N GLU A 112 4.02 -2.73 -4.43
CA GLU A 112 3.49 -2.42 -3.08
C GLU A 112 3.04 -0.96 -3.03
N LEU A 113 3.84 -0.05 -3.58
CA LEU A 113 3.47 1.35 -3.70
C LEU A 113 2.26 1.56 -4.62
N ALA A 114 2.21 0.90 -5.78
CA ALA A 114 1.10 1.00 -6.72
C ALA A 114 -0.23 0.59 -6.06
N VAL A 115 -0.25 -0.58 -5.40
CA VAL A 115 -1.43 -1.06 -4.67
C VAL A 115 -1.81 -0.10 -3.54
N PHE A 116 -0.83 0.39 -2.79
CA PHE A 116 -1.08 1.34 -1.72
C PHE A 116 -1.77 2.62 -2.24
N LEU A 117 -1.24 3.22 -3.32
CA LEU A 117 -1.77 4.45 -3.92
C LEU A 117 -3.17 4.25 -4.50
N LEU A 118 -3.40 3.17 -5.24
CA LEU A 118 -4.71 2.84 -5.83
C LEU A 118 -5.79 2.54 -4.78
N THR A 119 -5.39 2.13 -3.58
CA THR A 119 -6.32 1.80 -2.50
C THR A 119 -6.46 2.91 -1.45
N LEU A 120 -5.88 4.10 -1.67
CA LEU A 120 -5.95 5.21 -0.71
C LEU A 120 -7.39 5.62 -0.38
N SER A 121 -8.22 5.83 -1.41
CA SER A 121 -9.63 6.19 -1.25
C SER A 121 -10.43 5.14 -0.47
N HIS A 122 -10.00 3.88 -0.48
CA HIS A 122 -10.63 2.82 0.28
C HIS A 122 -10.28 2.90 1.77
N HIS A 123 -9.00 3.15 2.09
CA HIS A 123 -8.47 3.19 3.44
C HIS A 123 -8.82 4.49 4.16
N TYR A 124 -8.91 5.59 3.42
CA TYR A 124 -9.18 6.93 3.93
C TYR A 124 -10.36 7.56 3.15
N PRO A 125 -11.59 7.01 3.30
CA PRO A 125 -12.76 7.41 2.52
C PRO A 125 -13.29 8.80 2.86
N GLN A 126 -12.80 9.42 3.93
CA GLN A 126 -13.22 10.76 4.35
C GLN A 126 -12.75 11.88 3.40
N TRP A 127 -11.81 11.59 2.48
CA TRP A 127 -11.30 12.58 1.53
C TRP A 127 -11.39 12.07 0.10
N GLU A 128 -11.55 13.02 -0.82
CA GLU A 128 -11.33 12.81 -2.24
C GLU A 128 -9.81 12.78 -2.51
N TRP A 129 -9.31 11.63 -2.96
CA TRP A 129 -7.90 11.46 -3.27
C TRP A 129 -7.64 11.69 -4.75
N GLU A 130 -6.63 12.50 -5.06
CA GLU A 130 -6.08 12.61 -6.40
C GLU A 130 -4.59 12.30 -6.38
N VAL A 131 -4.19 11.22 -7.04
CA VAL A 131 -2.78 10.84 -7.17
C VAL A 131 -2.29 11.25 -8.55
N GLN A 132 -1.17 11.98 -8.59
CA GLN A 132 -0.58 12.46 -9.84
C GLN A 132 0.88 12.01 -9.94
N LYS A 133 1.21 11.30 -11.01
CA LYS A 133 2.60 10.98 -11.38
C LYS A 133 3.11 12.04 -12.34
N LEU A 134 4.08 12.84 -11.90
CA LEU A 134 4.71 13.83 -12.77
C LEU A 134 5.75 13.16 -13.68
N PRO A 135 5.98 13.65 -14.90
CA PRO A 135 6.96 13.08 -15.83
C PRO A 135 8.39 13.03 -15.28
N THR A 136 8.69 13.86 -14.29
CA THR A 136 10.01 13.92 -13.64
C THR A 136 10.22 12.83 -12.59
N TYR A 137 9.18 12.07 -12.24
CA TYR A 137 9.30 10.97 -11.29
C TYR A 137 10.18 9.85 -11.85
N ILE A 138 11.19 9.45 -11.08
CA ILE A 138 12.12 8.38 -11.48
C ILE A 138 11.75 7.13 -10.68
N GLU A 139 11.29 6.10 -11.38
CA GLU A 139 10.97 4.83 -10.72
C GLU A 139 12.23 4.21 -10.07
N PRO A 140 12.14 3.79 -8.80
CA PRO A 140 13.26 3.12 -8.13
C PRO A 140 13.65 1.85 -8.91
N ARG A 141 14.93 1.73 -9.32
CA ARG A 141 15.44 0.60 -10.13
C ARG A 141 15.40 -0.76 -9.42
N ALA A 142 15.15 -0.80 -8.11
CA ALA A 142 15.12 -2.02 -7.32
C ALA A 142 13.80 -2.09 -6.54
N LYS A 143 13.35 -3.31 -6.22
CA LYS A 143 12.49 -3.55 -5.07
C LYS A 143 13.16 -2.88 -3.88
N THR A 144 12.73 -1.67 -3.56
CA THR A 144 13.37 -0.88 -2.54
C THR A 144 13.13 -1.65 -1.25
N ASN A 145 14.18 -2.02 -0.52
CA ASN A 145 14.06 -2.81 0.70
C ASN A 145 13.35 -2.03 1.84
N GLU A 146 12.97 -0.77 1.58
CA GLU A 146 12.24 0.10 2.47
C GLU A 146 10.90 0.50 1.83
N PRO A 147 9.78 0.19 2.48
CA PRO A 147 8.47 0.36 1.89
C PRO A 147 8.05 1.83 1.95
N ILE A 148 8.26 2.56 0.86
CA ILE A 148 7.75 3.91 0.61
C ILE A 148 6.27 4.01 1.02
N ALA A 149 5.49 2.96 0.74
CA ALA A 149 4.10 2.81 1.17
C ALA A 149 3.91 2.98 2.68
N LYS A 150 4.77 2.40 3.54
CA LYS A 150 4.69 2.59 4.99
C LYS A 150 4.96 4.03 5.41
N TRP A 151 5.87 4.72 4.71
CA TRP A 151 6.16 6.13 4.98
C TRP A 151 4.99 7.03 4.63
N LEU A 152 4.42 6.83 3.44
CA LEU A 152 3.20 7.51 3.05
C LEU A 152 2.08 7.21 4.04
N ALA A 153 1.94 5.98 4.53
CA ALA A 153 0.95 5.64 5.55
C ALA A 153 1.18 6.37 6.90
N VAL A 154 2.44 6.61 7.31
CA VAL A 154 2.74 7.45 8.48
C VAL A 154 2.32 8.90 8.23
N CYS A 155 2.71 9.47 7.08
CA CYS A 155 2.32 10.84 6.72
C CYS A 155 0.82 11.03 6.65
N ILE A 156 0.10 10.08 6.04
CA ILE A 156 -1.35 10.14 5.90
C ILE A 156 -2.04 10.04 7.26
N ARG A 157 -1.49 9.27 8.22
CA ARG A 157 -2.03 9.25 9.59
C ARG A 157 -1.83 10.58 10.31
N VAL A 158 -0.67 11.22 10.16
CA VAL A 158 -0.45 12.56 10.73
C VAL A 158 -1.38 13.55 10.08
N LEU A 159 -1.53 13.48 8.76
CA LEU A 159 -2.54 14.26 8.05
C LEU A 159 -3.92 13.99 8.69
N ALA A 160 -4.37 12.73 8.78
CA ALA A 160 -5.69 12.39 9.33
C ALA A 160 -5.98 13.05 10.67
N LYS A 161 -5.02 12.97 11.58
CA LYS A 161 -5.10 13.61 12.89
C LYS A 161 -5.22 15.14 12.80
N MET A 162 -4.44 15.79 11.93
CA MET A 162 -4.53 17.24 11.72
C MET A 162 -5.89 17.67 11.15
N GLY A 163 -6.47 16.83 10.29
CA GLY A 163 -7.79 17.03 9.72
C GLY A 163 -8.90 17.04 10.76
N GLU A 164 -8.93 16.01 11.60
CA GLU A 164 -9.96 15.87 12.64
C GLU A 164 -9.95 17.01 13.66
N GLU A 165 -8.77 17.57 13.97
CA GLU A 165 -8.62 18.55 15.05
C GLU A 165 -8.84 20.02 14.61
N LYS A 166 -8.58 20.37 13.35
CA LYS A 166 -8.47 21.79 12.95
C LYS A 166 -9.01 22.21 11.59
N TYR A 167 -9.13 21.32 10.61
CA TYR A 167 -9.36 21.72 9.21
C TYR A 167 -10.40 20.84 8.52
N ASP A 168 -11.42 21.45 7.93
CA ASP A 168 -12.42 20.77 7.10
C ASP A 168 -11.92 20.63 5.66
N TRP A 169 -10.93 19.76 5.48
CA TRP A 169 -10.43 19.40 4.15
C TRP A 169 -11.32 18.35 3.48
N GLN A 170 -11.54 18.52 2.20
CA GLN A 170 -12.35 17.59 1.40
C GLN A 170 -11.52 16.81 0.40
N LYS A 171 -10.40 17.38 -0.06
CA LYS A 171 -9.58 16.79 -1.10
C LYS A 171 -8.09 16.81 -0.75
N VAL A 172 -7.42 15.69 -1.03
CA VAL A 172 -5.98 15.52 -0.85
C VAL A 172 -5.35 15.11 -2.18
N VAL A 173 -4.42 15.92 -2.66
CA VAL A 173 -3.62 15.65 -3.87
C VAL A 173 -2.25 15.17 -3.46
N LEU A 174 -1.89 13.96 -3.88
CA LEU A 174 -0.56 13.37 -3.71
C LEU A 174 0.18 13.41 -5.05
N GLN A 175 1.23 14.22 -5.13
CA GLN A 175 2.07 14.31 -6.32
C GLN A 175 3.38 13.58 -6.13
N LEU A 176 3.68 12.69 -7.06
CA LEU A 176 4.95 11.99 -7.19
C LEU A 176 5.79 12.73 -8.24
N SER A 177 6.93 13.25 -7.84
CA SER A 177 7.90 13.90 -8.73
C SER A 177 9.31 13.43 -8.42
N GLY A 178 10.26 13.73 -9.28
CA GLY A 178 11.66 13.46 -9.02
C GLY A 178 12.58 14.50 -9.64
N ASP A 179 13.83 14.46 -9.24
CA ASP A 179 14.97 15.01 -9.95
C ASP A 179 15.94 13.87 -10.31
N ASP A 180 17.08 14.17 -10.95
CA ASP A 180 18.07 13.19 -11.42
C ASP A 180 18.58 12.20 -10.36
N GLN A 181 18.33 12.45 -9.07
CA GLN A 181 18.86 11.68 -7.95
C GLN A 181 17.84 11.36 -6.85
N THR A 182 16.71 12.04 -6.77
CA THR A 182 15.78 11.93 -5.65
C THR A 182 14.33 12.02 -6.07
N ASN A 183 13.49 11.17 -5.47
CA ASN A 183 12.04 11.27 -5.60
C ASN A 183 11.47 12.12 -4.46
N PHE A 184 10.44 12.88 -4.82
CA PHE A 184 9.68 13.73 -3.95
C PHE A 184 8.21 13.29 -3.94
N PHE A 185 7.67 13.14 -2.74
CA PHE A 185 6.24 12.94 -2.51
C PHE A 185 5.70 14.19 -1.85
N SER A 186 4.79 14.90 -2.52
CA SER A 186 4.20 16.12 -1.97
C SER A 186 2.71 15.97 -1.76
N PHE A 187 2.25 16.33 -0.57
CA PHE A 187 0.83 16.39 -0.24
C PHE A 187 0.35 17.84 -0.31
N GLN A 188 -0.75 18.04 -1.02
CA GLN A 188 -1.50 19.29 -1.07
C GLN A 188 -2.93 19.00 -0.64
N VAL A 189 -3.50 19.88 0.16
CA VAL A 189 -4.83 19.69 0.75
C VAL A 189 -5.71 20.87 0.41
N TYR A 190 -6.97 20.58 0.16
CA TYR A 190 -7.94 21.53 -0.36
C TYR A 190 -9.22 21.50 0.48
N ASN A 191 -9.82 22.68 0.68
CA ASN A 191 -11.17 22.83 1.26
C ASN A 191 -12.26 22.54 0.21
N ALA A 192 -13.53 22.71 0.61
CA ALA A 192 -14.69 22.55 -0.27
C ALA A 192 -14.68 23.54 -1.45
N GLU A 193 -14.11 24.73 -1.25
CA GLU A 193 -13.94 25.78 -2.25
C GLU A 193 -12.74 25.54 -3.19
N ASN A 194 -12.04 24.41 -3.03
CA ASN A 194 -10.86 24.03 -3.81
C ASN A 194 -9.67 25.02 -3.67
N GLU A 195 -9.59 25.69 -2.51
CA GLU A 195 -8.47 26.53 -2.10
C GLU A 195 -7.43 25.70 -1.34
N ILE A 196 -6.15 26.00 -1.57
CA ILE A 196 -5.05 25.29 -0.90
C ILE A 196 -5.00 25.72 0.56
N ILE A 197 -5.16 24.75 1.47
CA ILE A 197 -4.98 24.99 2.90
C ILE A 197 -3.49 24.81 3.24
N PRO A 198 -2.81 25.85 3.77
CA PRO A 198 -1.42 25.71 4.18
C PRO A 198 -1.33 24.77 5.40
N LEU A 199 -0.59 23.67 5.23
CA LEU A 199 -0.37 22.71 6.32
C LEU A 199 0.57 23.33 7.36
N HIS A 200 0.04 23.65 8.54
CA HIS A 200 0.87 24.04 9.68
C HIS A 200 1.03 22.85 10.63
N VAL A 201 2.07 22.05 10.41
CA VAL A 201 2.37 20.91 11.29
C VAL A 201 2.93 21.45 12.62
N PRO A 202 2.30 21.14 13.78
CA PRO A 202 2.80 21.58 15.08
C PRO A 202 4.25 21.12 15.30
N ALA A 203 5.10 21.99 15.85
CA ALA A 203 6.55 21.74 16.01
C ALA A 203 6.89 20.43 16.75
N GLY A 204 6.05 20.02 17.71
CA GLY A 204 6.21 18.77 18.46
C GLY A 204 5.99 17.52 17.60
N GLU A 205 4.96 17.51 16.76
CA GLU A 205 4.71 16.39 15.84
C GLU A 205 5.76 16.35 14.72
N TRP A 206 6.25 17.53 14.30
CA TRP A 206 7.33 17.64 13.32
C TRP A 206 8.64 17.01 13.80
N THR A 207 8.96 17.16 15.09
CA THR A 207 10.18 16.58 15.66
C THR A 207 10.08 15.06 15.73
N ASN A 208 8.91 14.53 16.14
CA ASN A 208 8.66 13.10 16.15
C ASN A 208 8.70 12.50 14.73
N LEU A 209 8.08 13.16 13.75
CA LEU A 209 8.18 12.78 12.35
C LEU A 209 9.63 12.79 11.88
N LYS A 210 10.37 13.88 12.14
CA LYS A 210 11.76 14.00 11.73
C LYS A 210 12.65 12.94 12.39
N ASP A 211 12.40 12.57 13.64
CA ASP A 211 13.13 11.50 14.33
C ASP A 211 12.82 10.13 13.72
N GLN A 212 11.54 9.86 13.39
CA GLN A 212 11.15 8.67 12.65
C GLN A 212 11.82 8.66 11.26
N PHE A 213 11.80 9.77 10.52
CA PHE A 213 12.40 9.90 9.19
C PHE A 213 13.94 9.88 9.17
N LYS A 214 14.59 10.36 10.24
CA LYS A 214 16.06 10.34 10.37
C LYS A 214 16.59 8.92 10.54
N GLN A 215 15.81 8.02 11.16
CA GLN A 215 16.14 6.59 11.20
C GLN A 215 16.14 5.94 9.80
N LEU A 216 15.61 6.64 8.79
CA LEU A 216 15.23 6.13 7.48
C LEU A 216 15.87 6.91 6.34
N GLN A 217 16.86 7.76 6.64
CA GLN A 217 17.61 8.55 5.67
C GLN A 217 16.76 9.46 4.76
N MET A 218 15.56 9.86 5.20
CA MET A 218 14.71 10.80 4.45
C MET A 218 14.80 12.22 5.00
N GLU A 219 14.68 13.19 4.09
CA GLU A 219 14.67 14.61 4.43
C GLU A 219 13.31 15.23 4.11
N ILE A 220 12.77 16.01 5.03
CA ILE A 220 11.58 16.82 4.77
C ILE A 220 12.03 18.17 4.22
N VAL A 221 11.58 18.51 3.01
CA VAL A 221 12.10 19.65 2.24
C VAL A 221 11.27 20.91 2.46
N SER A 222 9.97 20.79 2.74
CA SER A 222 9.07 21.93 2.92
C SER A 222 7.98 21.65 3.94
N GLN A 223 7.52 22.71 4.62
CA GLN A 223 6.42 22.68 5.58
C GLN A 223 5.09 23.13 4.95
N GLN A 224 5.10 24.03 3.97
CA GLN A 224 3.87 24.54 3.33
C GLN A 224 3.21 23.49 2.42
N ARG A 225 4.03 22.60 1.85
CA ARG A 225 3.62 21.35 1.20
C ARG A 225 4.42 20.28 1.90
N LEU A 226 3.77 19.27 2.47
CA LEU A 226 4.48 18.17 3.12
C LEU A 226 5.23 17.41 2.02
N THR A 227 6.48 17.79 1.77
CA THR A 227 7.33 17.22 0.72
C THR A 227 8.37 16.32 1.34
N LEU A 228 8.24 15.02 1.11
CA LEU A 228 9.20 14.00 1.53
C LEU A 228 10.21 13.78 0.41
N ARG A 229 11.50 13.81 0.74
CA ARG A 229 12.58 13.44 -0.17
C ARG A 229 13.08 12.05 0.20
N THR A 230 12.98 11.12 -0.74
CA THR A 230 13.62 9.81 -0.61
C THR A 230 15.02 9.88 -1.18
N GLY A 231 16.05 9.68 -0.34
CA GLY A 231 17.43 9.59 -0.77
C GLY A 231 17.69 8.27 -1.48
N LEU A 232 17.38 8.20 -2.78
CA LEU A 232 17.82 7.09 -3.62
C LEU A 232 19.21 7.42 -4.14
N SER A 233 20.25 7.12 -3.35
CA SER A 233 21.62 7.10 -3.88
C SER A 233 21.68 6.12 -5.04
N ARG A 234 22.24 6.57 -6.17
CA ARG A 234 22.68 5.69 -7.26
C ARG A 234 23.57 4.56 -6.76
#